data_AF-A0A1G9ABH9-F1
#
_entry.id   AF-A0A1G9ABH9-F1
#
_cell.length_a   1.000
_cell.length_b   1.000
_cell.length_c   1.000
_cell.angle_alpha   90.00
_cell.angle_beta   90.00
_cell.angle_gamma   90.00
#
_symmetry.space_group_name_H-M   'P 1'
#
loop_
_entity.id
_entity.type
_entity.pdbx_description
1 polymer ?
#
loop_
_entity_poly.entity_id
_entity_poly.type
_entity_poly.pdbx_seq_one_letter_code
_entity_poly.pdbx_strand_id
1 'polypeptide(L)'
;MADLDLHLSALEKCRTAIYVTAGQYLDILTDRNPGELTYDDRGEVRNQRTPVARETFGALDDSAALAAEAGRVWDTIIGEMDAARRKLKGVEGGLSSVEENVRTAHRATS
;
A
#
# COMPACT_ATOMS: atom_id res chain seq x y z
N MET A 1 11.81 20.20 27.61
CA MET A 1 11.78 18.72 27.73
C MET A 1 10.36 18.18 27.61
N ALA A 2 9.42 18.51 28.52
CA ALA A 2 8.05 17.96 28.47
C ALA A 2 7.28 18.17 27.14
N ASP A 3 7.47 19.31 26.48
CA ASP A 3 6.81 19.63 25.19
C ASP A 3 7.40 18.83 24.01
N LEU A 4 8.72 18.61 24.02
CA LEU A 4 9.41 17.75 23.03
C LEU A 4 8.97 16.29 23.18
N ASP A 5 8.93 15.79 24.41
CA ASP A 5 8.52 14.41 24.69
C ASP A 5 7.07 14.16 24.28
N LEU A 6 6.19 15.17 24.45
CA LEU A 6 4.82 15.13 23.99
C LEU A 6 4.73 15.05 22.44
N HIS A 7 5.51 15.86 21.73
CA HIS A 7 5.55 15.85 20.26
C HIS A 7 6.12 14.53 19.71
N LEU A 8 7.20 14.01 20.28
CA LEU A 8 7.76 12.73 19.87
C LEU A 8 6.80 11.57 20.16
N SER A 9 6.10 11.59 21.30
CA SER A 9 5.07 10.60 21.61
C SER A 9 3.89 10.64 20.63
N ALA A 10 3.46 11.83 20.21
CA ALA A 10 2.41 11.98 19.21
C ALA A 10 2.85 11.43 17.84
N LEU A 11 4.09 11.71 17.41
CA LEU A 11 4.66 11.18 16.17
C LEU A 11 4.75 9.64 16.19
N GLU A 12 5.15 9.06 17.32
CA GLU A 12 5.25 7.60 17.47
C GLU A 12 3.88 6.92 17.37
N LYS A 13 2.82 7.54 17.90
CA LYS A 13 1.44 7.07 17.74
C LYS A 13 1.00 7.13 16.27
N CYS A 14 1.32 8.20 15.55
CA CYS A 14 1.06 8.30 14.12
C CYS A 14 1.80 7.20 13.34
N ARG A 15 3.08 6.99 13.64
CA ARG A 15 3.90 5.93 13.02
C ARG A 15 3.29 4.54 13.27
N THR A 16 2.89 4.26 14.51
CA THR A 16 2.26 2.98 14.87
C THR A 16 0.98 2.74 14.08
N ALA A 17 0.09 3.74 13.99
CA ALA A 17 -1.15 3.62 13.24
C ALA A 17 -0.89 3.34 11.75
N ILE A 18 0.05 4.08 11.14
CA ILE A 18 0.43 3.90 9.73
C ILE A 18 1.05 2.53 9.49
N TYR A 19 1.93 2.06 10.37
CA TYR A 19 2.55 0.74 10.25
C TYR A 19 1.51 -0.39 10.31
N VAL A 20 0.55 -0.31 11.23
CA VAL A 20 -0.54 -1.29 11.34
C VAL A 20 -1.39 -1.30 10.06
N THR A 21 -1.76 -0.12 9.55
CA THR A 21 -2.52 -0.01 8.30
C THR A 21 -1.73 -0.56 7.11
N ALA A 22 -0.45 -0.23 6.99
CA ALA A 22 0.41 -0.75 5.92
C ALA A 22 0.56 -2.27 5.96
N GLY A 23 0.72 -2.86 7.14
CA GLY A 23 0.77 -4.31 7.34
C GLY A 23 -0.52 -4.99 6.86
N GLN A 24 -1.68 -4.50 7.28
CA GLN A 24 -2.98 -5.05 6.84
C GLN A 24 -3.15 -5.02 5.32
N TYR A 25 -2.70 -3.95 4.66
CA TYR A 25 -2.74 -3.88 3.19
C TYR A 25 -1.78 -4.87 2.54
N LEU A 26 -0.57 -5.00 3.06
CA LEU A 26 0.42 -5.93 2.53
C LEU A 26 -0.06 -7.37 2.67
N ASP A 27 -0.61 -7.75 3.82
CA ASP A 27 -1.16 -9.09 4.08
C ASP A 27 -2.28 -9.44 3.09
N ILE A 28 -3.19 -8.50 2.79
CA ILE A 28 -4.26 -8.72 1.80
C ILE A 28 -3.66 -8.91 0.40
N LEU A 29 -2.61 -8.16 0.06
CA LEU A 29 -1.94 -8.25 -1.24
C LEU A 29 -1.18 -9.57 -1.41
N THR A 30 -0.51 -10.06 -0.37
CA THR A 30 0.35 -11.25 -0.46
C THR A 30 -0.40 -12.54 -0.19
N ASP A 31 -1.23 -12.61 0.85
CA ASP A 31 -1.83 -13.89 1.28
C ASP A 31 -3.11 -14.24 0.53
N ARG A 32 -3.80 -13.25 -0.04
CA ARG A 32 -5.13 -13.44 -0.63
C ARG A 32 -5.17 -13.23 -2.15
N ASN A 33 -4.03 -12.94 -2.78
CA ASN A 33 -3.96 -12.88 -4.23
C ASN A 33 -3.46 -14.23 -4.80
N PRO A 34 -4.26 -14.95 -5.60
CA PRO A 34 -3.82 -16.17 -6.30
C PRO A 34 -2.88 -15.77 -7.45
N GLY A 35 -1.64 -15.47 -7.10
CA GLY A 35 -0.59 -14.96 -7.98
C GLY A 35 0.33 -14.05 -7.17
N GLU A 36 1.63 -14.35 -7.16
CA GLU A 36 2.61 -13.59 -6.40
C GLU A 36 2.64 -12.14 -6.92
N LEU A 37 2.14 -11.19 -6.11
CA LEU A 37 2.35 -9.78 -6.39
C LEU A 37 3.82 -9.47 -6.15
N THR A 38 4.50 -9.11 -7.23
CA THR A 38 5.89 -8.68 -7.17
C THR A 38 6.00 -7.20 -7.48
N TYR A 39 7.10 -6.60 -7.07
CA TYR A 39 7.41 -5.21 -7.42
C TYR A 39 8.69 -5.21 -8.21
N ASP A 40 8.74 -4.41 -9.27
CA ASP A 40 9.98 -4.21 -9.99
C ASP A 40 10.87 -3.16 -9.34
N ASP A 41 12.05 -2.93 -9.93
CA ASP A 41 13.04 -1.99 -9.41
C ASP A 41 12.53 -0.54 -9.31
N ARG A 42 11.43 -0.22 -10.00
CA ARG A 42 10.77 1.10 -9.94
C ARG A 42 9.68 1.15 -8.88
N GLY A 43 9.42 0.04 -8.21
CA GLY A 43 8.35 -0.12 -7.23
C GLY A 43 6.97 -0.29 -7.86
N GLU A 44 6.87 -0.50 -9.18
CA GLU A 44 5.60 -0.72 -9.86
C GLU A 44 5.09 -2.14 -9.60
N VAL A 45 3.79 -2.29 -9.38
CA VAL A 45 3.17 -3.58 -9.08
C VAL A 45 3.14 -4.47 -10.33
N ARG A 46 3.58 -5.71 -10.19
CA ARG A 46 3.49 -6.77 -11.20
C ARG A 46 2.61 -7.88 -10.68
N ASN A 47 1.46 -8.04 -11.32
CA ASN A 47 0.54 -9.13 -11.05
C ASN A 47 0.97 -10.38 -11.84
N GLN A 48 1.52 -11.37 -11.16
CA GLN A 48 1.91 -12.66 -11.79
C GLN A 48 0.78 -13.70 -11.81
N ARG A 49 -0.45 -13.31 -11.47
CA ARG A 49 -1.60 -14.19 -11.57
C ARG A 49 -1.83 -14.63 -13.00
N THR A 50 -2.17 -15.92 -13.18
CA THR A 50 -2.79 -16.41 -14.43
C THR A 50 -4.15 -15.72 -14.60
N PRO A 51 -4.33 -14.87 -15.63
CA PRO A 51 -5.60 -14.18 -15.85
C PRO A 51 -6.74 -15.19 -16.04
N VAL A 52 -7.92 -14.88 -15.51
CA VAL A 52 -9.13 -15.63 -15.88
C VAL A 52 -9.55 -15.10 -17.24
N ALA A 53 -9.03 -15.72 -18.28
CA ALA A 53 -9.19 -15.25 -19.64
C ALA A 53 -10.43 -15.88 -20.30
N ARG A 54 -10.94 -15.23 -21.36
CA ARG A 54 -12.12 -15.71 -22.13
C ARG A 54 -11.94 -17.16 -22.59
N GLU A 55 -10.70 -17.53 -22.89
CA GLU A 55 -10.27 -18.84 -23.36
C GLU A 55 -10.56 -19.95 -22.34
N THR A 56 -10.60 -19.62 -21.03
CA THR A 56 -10.98 -20.56 -19.96
C THR A 56 -12.43 -21.04 -20.10
N PHE A 57 -13.30 -20.23 -20.70
CA PHE A 57 -14.73 -20.50 -20.85
C PHE A 57 -15.12 -20.97 -22.26
N GLY A 58 -14.17 -21.05 -23.19
CA GLY A 58 -14.44 -21.49 -24.57
C GLY A 58 -15.40 -20.57 -25.33
N ALA A 59 -16.24 -21.14 -26.19
CA ALA A 59 -17.17 -20.40 -27.07
C ALA A 59 -18.47 -19.91 -26.39
N LEU A 60 -18.55 -19.95 -25.06
CA LEU A 60 -19.70 -19.43 -24.31
C LEU A 60 -19.56 -17.92 -24.10
N ASP A 61 -20.22 -17.13 -24.94
CA ASP A 61 -20.09 -15.66 -24.95
C ASP A 61 -20.36 -15.00 -23.59
N ASP A 62 -21.40 -15.44 -22.86
CA ASP A 62 -21.74 -14.87 -21.55
C ASP A 62 -20.69 -15.18 -20.48
N SER A 63 -20.10 -16.39 -20.53
CA SER A 63 -19.06 -16.81 -19.60
C SER A 63 -17.73 -16.11 -19.89
N ALA A 64 -17.43 -15.87 -21.16
CA ALA A 64 -16.30 -15.04 -21.59
C ALA A 64 -16.41 -13.59 -21.12
N ALA A 65 -17.61 -13.00 -21.19
CA ALA A 65 -17.87 -11.65 -20.68
C ALA A 65 -17.67 -11.57 -19.16
N LEU A 66 -18.18 -12.57 -18.42
CA LEU A 66 -17.98 -12.67 -16.97
C LEU A 66 -16.49 -12.76 -16.60
N ALA A 67 -15.69 -13.53 -17.35
CA ALA A 67 -14.25 -13.64 -17.18
C ALA A 67 -13.55 -12.27 -17.30
N ALA A 68 -13.90 -11.51 -18.34
CA ALA A 68 -13.35 -10.19 -18.61
C ALA A 68 -13.74 -9.16 -17.54
N GLU A 69 -14.98 -9.21 -17.04
CA GLU A 69 -15.41 -8.36 -15.93
C GLU A 69 -14.71 -8.74 -14.61
N ALA A 70 -14.59 -10.03 -14.32
CA ALA A 70 -13.85 -10.49 -13.14
C ALA A 70 -12.38 -10.01 -13.20
N GLY A 71 -11.73 -10.10 -14.35
CA GLY A 71 -10.37 -9.56 -14.57
C GLY A 71 -10.29 -8.05 -14.27
N ARG A 72 -11.21 -7.26 -14.82
CA ARG A 72 -11.25 -5.80 -14.61
C ARG A 72 -11.46 -5.39 -13.15
N VAL A 73 -12.34 -6.10 -12.43
CA VAL A 73 -12.56 -5.86 -10.99
C VAL A 73 -11.26 -6.10 -10.22
N TRP A 74 -10.55 -7.18 -10.53
CA TRP A 74 -9.28 -7.49 -9.88
C TRP A 74 -8.19 -6.46 -10.17
N ASP A 75 -8.03 -6.06 -11.43
CA ASP A 75 -7.05 -5.03 -11.81
C ASP A 75 -7.33 -3.69 -11.11
N THR A 76 -8.61 -3.33 -10.96
CA THR A 76 -9.05 -2.14 -10.22
C THR A 76 -8.67 -2.24 -8.74
N ILE A 77 -8.96 -3.36 -8.09
CA ILE A 77 -8.63 -3.58 -6.67
C ILE A 77 -7.12 -3.45 -6.44
N ILE A 78 -6.30 -4.09 -7.29
CA ILE A 78 -4.84 -4.04 -7.17
C ILE A 78 -4.33 -2.60 -7.36
N GLY A 79 -4.87 -1.86 -8.33
CA GLY A 79 -4.52 -0.46 -8.57
C GLY A 79 -4.82 0.45 -7.37
N GLU A 80 -6.01 0.32 -6.78
CA GLU A 80 -6.41 1.08 -5.59
C GLU A 80 -5.53 0.75 -4.36
N MET A 81 -5.20 -0.53 -4.18
CA MET A 81 -4.33 -0.97 -3.09
C MET A 81 -2.89 -0.48 -3.27
N ASP A 82 -2.35 -0.47 -4.48
CA ASP A 82 -1.03 0.12 -4.77
C ASP A 82 -1.03 1.64 -4.53
N ALA A 83 -2.09 2.33 -4.94
CA ALA A 83 -2.24 3.76 -4.67
C ALA A 83 -2.28 4.05 -3.16
N ALA A 84 -2.99 3.23 -2.37
CA ALA A 84 -3.00 3.32 -0.92
C ALA A 84 -1.59 3.10 -0.33
N ARG A 85 -0.87 2.08 -0.79
CA ARG A 85 0.51 1.80 -0.39
C ARG A 85 1.45 2.98 -0.65
N ARG A 86 1.38 3.61 -1.83
CA ARG A 86 2.20 4.80 -2.17
C ARG A 86 1.89 5.97 -1.24
N LYS A 87 0.61 6.19 -0.92
CA LYS A 87 0.21 7.25 0.03
C LYS A 87 0.75 6.97 1.43
N LEU A 88 0.68 5.74 1.92
CA LEU A 88 1.24 5.34 3.21
C LEU A 88 2.75 5.60 3.28
N LYS A 89 3.50 5.20 2.25
CA LYS A 89 4.94 5.50 2.14
C LYS A 89 5.23 7.00 2.15
N GLY A 90 4.37 7.80 1.50
CA GLY A 90 4.46 9.26 1.54
C GLY A 90 4.25 9.82 2.95
N VAL A 91 3.28 9.28 3.70
CA VAL A 91 3.04 9.66 5.10
C VAL A 91 4.22 9.28 5.99
N GLU A 92 4.79 8.09 5.84
CA GLU A 92 6.00 7.68 6.58
C GLU A 92 7.16 8.65 6.34
N GLY A 93 7.41 9.01 5.08
CA GLY A 93 8.42 10.01 4.73
C GLY A 93 8.14 11.38 5.39
N GLY A 94 6.89 11.83 5.36
CA GLY A 94 6.46 13.06 6.02
C GLY A 94 6.68 13.02 7.55
N LEU A 95 6.33 11.91 8.21
CA LEU A 95 6.57 11.73 9.64
C LEU A 95 8.06 11.78 9.98
N SER A 96 8.92 11.14 9.18
CA SER A 96 10.38 11.22 9.34
C SER A 96 10.89 12.66 9.20
N SER A 97 10.40 13.43 8.22
CA SER A 97 10.78 14.84 8.06
C SER A 97 10.32 15.70 9.24
N VAL A 98 9.11 15.48 9.77
CA VAL A 98 8.63 16.22 10.95
C VAL A 98 9.47 15.89 12.18
N GLU A 99 9.82 14.62 12.40
CA GLU A 99 10.68 14.22 13.50
C GLU A 99 12.07 14.91 13.43
N GLU A 100 12.67 14.96 12.24
CA GLU A 100 13.95 15.63 12.01
C GLU A 100 13.85 17.15 12.28
N ASN A 101 12.77 17.79 11.82
CA ASN A 101 12.52 19.21 12.06
C ASN A 101 12.35 19.52 13.55
N VAL A 102 11.58 18.71 14.28
CA VAL A 102 11.37 18.85 15.72
C VAL A 102 12.70 18.71 16.48
N ARG A 103 13.52 17.72 16.13
CA ARG A 103 14.86 17.54 16.72
C ARG A 103 15.79 18.73 16.43
N THR A 104 15.76 19.24 15.21
CA THR A 104 16.59 20.38 14.78
C THR A 104 16.18 21.67 15.49
N ALA A 105 14.88 21.96 15.55
CA ALA A 105 14.36 23.12 16.26
C ALA A 105 14.74 23.09 17.74
N HIS A 106 14.61 21.92 18.40
CA HIS A 106 14.97 21.78 19.80
C HIS A 106 16.47 22.03 20.06
N ARG A 107 17.36 21.55 19.17
CA ARG A 107 18.81 21.82 19.25
C ARG A 107 19.15 23.30 19.05
N ALA A 108 18.36 24.02 18.26
CA ALA A 108 18.60 25.45 18.00
C ALA A 108 18.16 26.37 19.15
N THR A 109 17.24 25.89 19.99
CA THR A 109 16.69 26.66 21.13
C THR A 109 17.25 26.25 22.50
N SER A 110 18.08 25.20 22.56
CA SER A 110 18.77 24.73 23.78
C SER A 110 20.20 25.23 23.81
#